data_AF-A0A9D2WSX7-F1
#
_entry.id   AF-A0A9D2WSX7-F1
#
_cell.length_a   1.000
_cell.length_b   1.000
_cell.length_c   1.000
_cell.angle_alpha   90.00
_cell.angle_beta   90.00
_cell.angle_gamma   90.00
#
_symmetry.space_group_name_H-M   'P 1'
#
loop_
_entity.id
_entity.type
_entity.pdbx_description
1 polymer ?
#
loop_
_entity_poly.entity_id
_entity_poly.type
_entity_poly.pdbx_seq_one_letter_code
_entity_poly.pdbx_strand_id
1 'polypeptide(L)'
;MVPGEFVATEVLPLSASIARDLRCTEVYGCNLNYRAYGGVKMFEYTYTLPFEETKFAEIVIKELKRTDLHDIAYLLKDSKVSINNTGIYSNNVGGGRWNAYAIYIEFYVNPLNIAVLEEKQNKKEISVVCNRIIPANVGFDIKDVEFFPDYTIEYDSNEDLVDDLVKTVQSQSKRIIDLLSPELMNKGFEMSEAYIYMYAIENTIRGFIENVLVTKYGGEYFNKIKLTKNINTKLSSRKVDASSKKWLSFNSESDIYFLDFIELGDIIRENWTDFSSYFPNQEFILTKVSELADARNRIAHNSYIGETERTMLKAYYKMITSQIIK
;
A
#
# COMPACT_ATOMS: atom_id res chain seq x y z
N MET A 1 -14.23 64.82 -0.30
CA MET A 1 -13.07 64.53 0.57
C MET A 1 -12.94 63.02 0.65
N VAL A 2 -12.26 62.44 -0.35
CA VAL A 2 -10.99 61.69 -0.28
C VAL A 2 -11.08 60.35 0.47
N PRO A 3 -10.86 59.20 -0.22
CA PRO A 3 -10.70 57.88 0.37
C PRO A 3 -9.25 57.63 0.84
N GLY A 4 -9.06 56.89 1.93
CA GLY A 4 -7.75 56.53 2.47
C GLY A 4 -7.13 55.33 1.75
N GLU A 5 -6.03 55.58 1.06
CA GLU A 5 -5.16 54.60 0.41
C GLU A 5 -4.29 53.85 1.45
N PHE A 6 -4.17 52.54 1.27
CA PHE A 6 -3.17 51.72 1.95
C PHE A 6 -1.83 51.82 1.19
N VAL A 7 -0.80 52.25 1.91
CA VAL A 7 0.56 52.46 1.41
C VAL A 7 1.29 51.12 1.24
N ALA A 8 1.72 50.84 0.00
CA ALA A 8 2.71 49.83 -0.30
C ALA A 8 4.12 50.34 0.06
N THR A 9 4.90 49.55 0.78
CA THR A 9 6.31 49.84 1.06
C THR A 9 7.17 49.24 -0.05
N GLU A 10 7.63 50.09 -0.96
CA GLU A 10 8.69 49.84 -1.93
C GLU A 10 10.05 49.68 -1.21
N VAL A 11 10.80 48.64 -1.58
CA VAL A 11 12.22 48.50 -1.27
C VAL A 11 13.01 49.00 -2.49
N LEU A 12 13.86 50.00 -2.25
CA LEU A 12 14.67 50.69 -3.24
C LEU A 12 15.72 49.79 -3.94
N PRO A 13 16.10 50.13 -5.18
CA PRO A 13 17.04 49.38 -6.00
C PRO A 13 18.49 49.82 -5.78
N LEU A 14 19.46 48.91 -5.98
CA LEU A 14 20.85 49.31 -6.24
C LEU A 14 21.28 48.93 -7.66
N SER A 15 21.88 49.94 -8.27
CA SER A 15 22.27 50.15 -9.65
C SER A 15 23.30 49.16 -10.21
N ALA A 16 23.16 48.94 -11.52
CA ALA A 16 24.17 48.38 -12.40
C ALA A 16 25.33 49.36 -12.64
N SER A 17 26.53 48.80 -12.83
CA SER A 17 27.65 49.44 -13.53
C SER A 17 28.40 48.36 -14.33
N ILE A 18 28.67 48.72 -15.58
CA ILE A 18 28.99 47.88 -16.72
C ILE A 18 30.51 47.77 -16.93
N ALA A 19 30.93 46.53 -17.22
CA ALA A 19 32.00 46.05 -18.10
C ALA A 19 33.36 46.77 -18.21
N ARG A 20 34.42 45.95 -18.10
CA ARG A 20 35.55 45.89 -19.04
C ARG A 20 36.06 44.44 -19.04
N ASP A 21 35.83 43.74 -20.14
CA ASP A 21 36.83 43.44 -21.18
C ASP A 21 37.82 42.34 -20.76
N LEU A 22 37.80 41.22 -21.48
CA LEU A 22 38.97 40.63 -22.14
C LEU A 22 38.57 39.36 -22.88
N ARG A 23 38.57 39.45 -24.21
CA ARG A 23 38.61 38.30 -25.14
C ARG A 23 40.07 38.04 -25.54
N CYS A 24 40.39 36.75 -25.64
CA CYS A 24 41.42 36.08 -26.44
C CYS A 24 42.90 36.52 -26.32
N THR A 25 43.78 35.57 -26.00
CA THR A 25 44.75 35.01 -26.98
C THR A 25 45.58 33.85 -26.40
N GLU A 26 45.63 32.78 -27.21
CA GLU A 26 46.74 31.85 -27.48
C GLU A 26 47.46 31.01 -26.39
N VAL A 27 47.36 29.69 -26.62
CA VAL A 27 48.48 28.73 -26.76
C VAL A 27 49.56 28.76 -25.69
N TYR A 28 49.58 27.76 -24.80
CA TYR A 28 50.79 27.01 -24.43
C TYR A 28 50.38 25.64 -23.87
N GLY A 29 50.80 24.58 -24.54
CA GLY A 29 50.90 23.28 -23.89
C GLY A 29 52.00 23.35 -22.82
N CYS A 30 51.74 22.78 -21.64
CA CYS A 30 52.82 22.34 -20.77
C CYS A 30 52.34 21.28 -19.77
N ASN A 31 52.82 20.07 -20.02
CA ASN A 31 53.44 19.16 -19.07
C ASN A 31 52.84 19.00 -17.67
N LEU A 32 52.42 17.75 -17.43
CA LEU A 32 52.65 16.99 -16.21
C LEU A 32 53.73 17.61 -15.31
N ASN A 33 53.33 18.09 -14.14
CA ASN A 33 54.18 18.12 -12.96
C ASN A 33 53.32 17.92 -11.72
N TYR A 34 53.38 16.68 -11.20
CA TYR A 34 52.98 16.37 -9.84
C TYR A 34 53.77 17.24 -8.87
N ARG A 35 53.07 18.06 -8.09
CA ARG A 35 53.60 18.63 -6.85
C ARG A 35 52.53 18.50 -5.77
N ALA A 36 52.78 17.56 -4.87
CA ALA A 36 51.99 17.32 -3.68
C ALA A 36 52.20 18.46 -2.68
N TYR A 37 51.11 19.10 -2.23
CA TYR A 37 51.00 19.74 -0.91
C TYR A 37 49.51 19.89 -0.55
N GLY A 38 49.15 19.46 0.67
CA GLY A 38 47.89 19.83 1.34
C GLY A 38 46.81 18.75 1.31
N GLY A 39 46.75 17.94 2.36
CA GLY A 39 45.76 16.87 2.53
C GLY A 39 44.33 17.38 2.52
N VAL A 40 43.70 17.34 1.35
CA VAL A 40 42.27 17.06 1.26
C VAL A 40 42.19 15.54 1.43
N LYS A 41 41.51 15.05 2.47
CA LYS A 41 41.05 13.66 2.49
C LYS A 41 40.20 13.48 1.24
N MET A 42 40.79 12.98 0.17
CA MET A 42 40.04 12.46 -0.95
C MET A 42 39.24 11.33 -0.34
N PHE A 43 37.91 11.50 -0.23
CA PHE A 43 37.05 10.39 0.13
C PHE A 43 37.22 9.37 -1.00
N GLU A 44 38.05 8.35 -0.75
CA GLU A 44 38.15 7.23 -1.66
C GLU A 44 36.77 6.61 -1.75
N TYR A 45 36.26 6.50 -2.98
CA TYR A 45 35.00 5.84 -3.22
C TYR A 45 35.15 4.35 -2.92
N THR A 46 34.16 3.81 -2.24
CA THR A 46 34.14 2.39 -1.88
C THR A 46 33.83 1.50 -3.09
N TYR A 47 33.23 2.07 -4.15
CA TYR A 47 32.70 1.34 -5.33
C TYR A 47 31.90 0.11 -4.94
N THR A 48 31.21 0.21 -3.80
CA THR A 48 30.43 -0.86 -3.19
C THR A 48 29.12 -0.24 -2.74
N LEU A 49 28.01 -0.80 -3.19
CA LEU A 49 26.68 -0.36 -2.80
C LEU A 49 26.43 -0.70 -1.32
N PRO A 50 25.69 0.13 -0.58
CA PRO A 50 25.48 -0.08 0.85
C PRO A 50 24.39 -1.11 1.17
N PHE A 51 23.77 -1.71 0.16
CA PHE A 51 22.66 -2.67 0.29
C PHE A 51 22.64 -3.62 -0.93
N GLU A 52 22.00 -4.76 -0.74
CA GLU A 52 21.62 -5.71 -1.80
C GLU A 52 20.51 -5.13 -2.69
N GLU A 53 20.43 -5.58 -3.93
CA GLU A 53 19.46 -5.09 -4.93
C GLU A 53 17.99 -5.31 -4.52
N THR A 54 17.70 -6.45 -3.88
CA THR A 54 16.37 -6.74 -3.32
C THR A 54 15.95 -5.71 -2.29
N LYS A 55 16.88 -5.33 -1.41
CA LYS A 55 16.65 -4.31 -0.38
C LYS A 55 16.57 -2.90 -0.99
N PHE A 56 17.24 -2.66 -2.10
CA PHE A 56 17.13 -1.39 -2.81
C PHE A 56 15.72 -1.16 -3.35
N ALA A 57 15.10 -2.17 -3.99
CA ALA A 57 13.73 -2.09 -4.49
C ALA A 57 12.73 -1.74 -3.36
N GLU A 58 12.84 -2.40 -2.21
CA GLU A 58 12.02 -2.12 -1.03
C GLU A 58 12.19 -0.68 -0.53
N ILE A 59 13.43 -0.17 -0.48
CA ILE A 59 13.72 1.19 -0.04
C ILE A 59 13.15 2.22 -1.02
N VAL A 60 13.25 1.98 -2.34
CA VAL A 60 12.68 2.85 -3.38
C VAL A 60 11.16 2.94 -3.20
N ILE A 61 10.47 1.81 -3.09
CA ILE A 61 9.01 1.76 -2.89
C ILE A 61 8.62 2.50 -1.61
N LYS A 62 9.37 2.30 -0.52
CA LYS A 62 9.12 2.96 0.77
C LYS A 62 9.33 4.48 0.70
N GLU A 63 10.38 4.93 0.02
CA GLU A 63 10.66 6.36 -0.16
C GLU A 63 9.62 7.04 -1.05
N LEU A 64 9.16 6.39 -2.13
CA LEU A 64 8.07 6.90 -2.97
C LEU A 64 6.79 7.12 -2.16
N LYS A 65 6.39 6.15 -1.32
CA LYS A 65 5.25 6.30 -0.40
C LYS A 65 5.47 7.44 0.59
N ARG A 66 6.68 7.57 1.16
CA ARG A 66 7.04 8.65 2.09
C ARG A 66 6.95 10.03 1.44
N THR A 67 7.16 10.13 0.13
CA THR A 67 7.03 11.37 -0.65
C THR A 67 5.67 11.55 -1.31
N ASP A 68 4.65 10.79 -0.88
CA ASP A 68 3.27 10.85 -1.37
C ASP A 68 3.09 10.45 -2.85
N LEU A 69 4.01 9.65 -3.39
CA LEU A 69 3.96 9.09 -4.74
C LEU A 69 3.44 7.64 -4.70
N HIS A 70 2.27 7.47 -4.10
CA HIS A 70 1.66 6.16 -3.86
C HIS A 70 1.33 5.41 -5.16
N ASP A 71 0.86 6.12 -6.18
CA ASP A 71 0.54 5.54 -7.50
C ASP A 71 1.79 4.94 -8.16
N ILE A 72 2.92 5.66 -8.14
CA ILE A 72 4.19 5.18 -8.69
C ILE A 72 4.73 4.01 -7.87
N ALA A 73 4.63 4.08 -6.53
CA ALA A 73 5.04 2.99 -5.65
C ALA A 73 4.23 1.71 -5.90
N TYR A 74 2.96 1.84 -6.27
CA TYR A 74 2.10 0.73 -6.65
C TYR A 74 2.54 0.09 -7.98
N LEU A 75 2.89 0.89 -8.98
CA LEU A 75 3.36 0.39 -10.29
C LEU A 75 4.65 -0.43 -10.19
N LEU A 76 5.49 -0.14 -9.19
CA LEU A 76 6.74 -0.85 -8.89
C LEU A 76 6.59 -1.97 -7.85
N LYS A 77 5.36 -2.28 -7.42
CA LYS A 77 5.12 -3.36 -6.46
C LYS A 77 5.64 -4.70 -7.03
N ASP A 78 6.28 -5.48 -6.16
CA ASP A 78 6.89 -6.77 -6.49
C ASP A 78 7.95 -6.74 -7.60
N SER A 79 8.42 -5.54 -7.95
CA SER A 79 9.49 -5.37 -8.92
C SER A 79 10.81 -5.89 -8.37
N LYS A 80 11.60 -6.48 -9.27
CA LYS A 80 13.01 -6.78 -9.00
C LYS A 80 13.87 -5.69 -9.57
N VAL A 81 15.04 -5.46 -8.98
CA VAL A 81 16.00 -4.48 -9.48
C VAL A 81 17.32 -5.16 -9.78
N SER A 82 17.96 -4.75 -10.86
CA SER A 82 19.36 -5.01 -11.18
C SER A 82 20.09 -3.69 -11.35
N ILE A 83 21.31 -3.59 -10.85
CA ILE A 83 22.14 -2.40 -10.99
C ILE A 83 23.29 -2.72 -11.95
N ASN A 84 23.14 -2.22 -13.18
CA ASN A 84 24.11 -2.47 -14.24
C ASN A 84 25.25 -1.46 -14.16
N ASN A 85 26.41 -1.92 -13.69
CA ASN A 85 27.64 -1.14 -13.67
C ASN A 85 28.42 -1.31 -14.97
N THR A 86 28.52 -0.23 -15.74
CA THR A 86 29.23 -0.21 -17.02
C THR A 86 30.74 -0.41 -16.90
N GLY A 87 31.32 -0.18 -15.72
CA GLY A 87 32.77 -0.09 -15.52
C GLY A 87 33.41 1.14 -16.19
N ILE A 88 32.60 2.05 -16.73
CA ILE A 88 33.04 3.27 -17.41
C ILE A 88 32.82 4.46 -16.47
N TYR A 89 33.81 5.35 -16.38
CA TYR A 89 33.65 6.57 -15.60
C TYR A 89 32.53 7.46 -16.15
N SER A 90 31.71 7.96 -15.24
CA SER A 90 30.51 8.75 -15.49
C SER A 90 30.74 9.92 -16.44
N ASN A 91 31.86 10.64 -16.29
CA ASN A 91 32.20 11.76 -17.17
C ASN A 91 32.32 11.37 -18.66
N ASN A 92 32.66 10.12 -18.96
CA ASN A 92 32.75 9.59 -20.33
C ASN A 92 31.38 9.17 -20.89
N VAL A 93 30.32 9.25 -20.09
CA VAL A 93 28.95 8.81 -20.45
C VAL A 93 27.98 9.97 -20.16
N GLY A 94 28.07 11.04 -20.94
CA GLY A 94 27.17 12.20 -20.82
C GLY A 94 27.47 13.13 -19.63
N GLY A 95 28.72 13.18 -19.16
CA GLY A 95 29.16 14.06 -18.06
C GLY A 95 28.97 13.47 -16.67
N GLY A 96 29.36 14.18 -15.61
CA GLY A 96 29.28 13.69 -14.22
C GLY A 96 30.65 13.64 -13.56
N ARG A 97 30.78 12.86 -12.47
CA ARG A 97 32.02 12.85 -11.69
C ARG A 97 33.09 12.04 -12.41
N TRP A 98 34.29 12.62 -12.54
CA TRP A 98 35.40 12.02 -13.30
C TRP A 98 35.90 10.69 -12.72
N ASN A 99 35.66 10.46 -11.42
CA ASN A 99 36.05 9.28 -10.69
C ASN A 99 34.86 8.44 -10.21
N ALA A 100 33.62 8.68 -10.64
CA ALA A 100 32.49 7.81 -10.32
C ALA A 100 32.17 6.90 -11.51
N TYR A 101 31.71 5.66 -11.30
CA TYR A 101 31.24 4.79 -12.39
C TYR A 101 29.80 5.13 -12.79
N ALA A 102 29.52 5.05 -14.10
CA ALA A 102 28.16 5.13 -14.64
C ALA A 102 27.40 3.84 -14.38
N ILE A 103 26.23 3.96 -13.75
CA ILE A 103 25.32 2.85 -13.49
C ILE A 103 23.93 3.11 -14.08
N TYR A 104 23.24 2.04 -14.46
CA TYR A 104 21.85 2.04 -14.90
C TYR A 104 21.03 1.20 -13.92
N ILE A 105 19.85 1.70 -13.55
CA ILE A 105 18.95 0.98 -12.65
C ILE A 105 17.89 0.30 -13.51
N GLU A 106 17.91 -1.02 -13.55
CA GLU A 106 16.98 -1.82 -14.34
C GLU A 106 15.89 -2.36 -13.40
N PHE A 107 14.65 -1.89 -13.56
CA PHE A 107 13.49 -2.42 -12.86
C PHE A 107 12.80 -3.48 -13.72
N TYR A 108 12.63 -4.66 -13.17
CA TYR A 108 11.87 -5.76 -13.74
C TYR A 108 10.47 -5.70 -13.13
N VAL A 109 9.50 -5.25 -13.92
CA VAL A 109 8.15 -4.84 -13.47
C VAL A 109 7.05 -5.60 -14.19
N ASN A 110 5.82 -5.47 -13.70
CA ASN A 110 4.65 -5.95 -14.42
C ASN A 110 4.61 -5.32 -15.84
N PRO A 111 4.53 -6.12 -16.92
CA PRO A 111 4.51 -5.63 -18.29
C PRO A 111 3.43 -4.57 -18.57
N LEU A 112 2.30 -4.63 -17.87
CA LEU A 112 1.19 -3.68 -18.03
C LEU A 112 1.53 -2.27 -17.52
N ASN A 113 2.44 -2.17 -16.55
CA ASN A 113 2.80 -0.91 -15.92
C ASN A 113 3.88 -0.14 -16.70
N ILE A 114 4.61 -0.80 -17.61
CA ILE A 114 5.77 -0.22 -18.31
C ILE A 114 5.41 1.07 -19.05
N ALA A 115 4.29 1.09 -19.77
CA ALA A 115 3.87 2.27 -20.54
C ALA A 115 3.66 3.51 -19.63
N VAL A 116 3.12 3.29 -18.43
CA VAL A 116 2.87 4.35 -17.44
C VAL A 116 4.16 4.74 -16.73
N LEU A 117 5.04 3.78 -16.43
CA LEU A 117 6.33 4.02 -15.79
C LEU A 117 7.30 4.80 -16.69
N GLU A 118 7.29 4.55 -18.00
CA GLU A 118 8.08 5.28 -19.01
C GLU A 118 7.56 6.70 -19.27
N GLU A 119 6.41 7.10 -18.71
CA GLU A 119 5.99 8.49 -18.78
C GLU A 119 7.06 9.40 -18.16
N LYS A 120 7.42 10.47 -18.88
CA LYS A 120 8.53 11.37 -18.54
C LYS A 120 8.50 11.86 -17.08
N GLN A 121 7.31 12.11 -16.55
CA GLN A 121 7.14 12.57 -15.17
C GLN A 121 7.42 11.44 -14.17
N ASN A 122 6.85 10.26 -14.37
CA ASN A 122 7.03 9.10 -13.47
C ASN A 122 8.49 8.65 -13.45
N LYS A 123 9.11 8.49 -14.63
CA LYS A 123 10.52 8.14 -14.79
C LYS A 123 11.44 9.13 -14.06
N LYS A 124 11.13 10.43 -14.13
CA LYS A 124 11.87 11.48 -13.42
C LYS A 124 11.75 11.35 -11.90
N GLU A 125 10.55 11.16 -11.36
CA GLU A 125 10.36 11.02 -9.92
C GLU A 125 11.09 9.78 -9.36
N ILE A 126 11.01 8.65 -10.07
CA ILE A 126 11.73 7.41 -9.71
C ILE A 126 13.24 7.66 -9.73
N SER A 127 13.74 8.34 -10.76
CA SER A 127 15.16 8.70 -10.87
C SER A 127 15.63 9.58 -9.72
N VAL A 128 14.81 10.55 -9.29
CA VAL A 128 15.12 11.43 -8.14
C VAL A 128 15.21 10.61 -6.85
N VAL A 129 14.28 9.68 -6.63
CA VAL A 129 14.29 8.79 -5.46
C VAL A 129 15.53 7.90 -5.46
N CYS A 130 15.85 7.24 -6.58
CA CYS A 130 17.02 6.38 -6.71
C CYS A 130 18.32 7.15 -6.41
N ASN A 131 18.47 8.37 -6.94
CA ASN A 131 19.63 9.22 -6.69
C ASN A 131 19.76 9.67 -5.22
N ARG A 132 18.64 9.78 -4.49
CA ARG A 132 18.67 10.12 -3.06
C ARG A 132 19.09 8.92 -2.20
N ILE A 133 18.75 7.71 -2.62
CA ILE A 133 19.02 6.47 -1.87
C ILE A 133 20.49 6.06 -2.00
N ILE A 134 21.09 6.20 -3.20
CA ILE A 134 22.50 5.87 -3.43
C ILE A 134 23.41 7.02 -2.94
N PRO A 135 24.23 6.82 -1.89
CA PRO A 135 25.07 7.90 -1.37
C PRO A 135 26.17 8.31 -2.34
N ALA A 136 26.44 9.62 -2.47
CA ALA A 136 27.51 10.08 -3.38
C ALA A 136 28.90 9.48 -3.06
N ASN A 137 29.20 9.19 -1.80
CA ASN A 137 30.50 8.65 -1.40
C ASN A 137 30.77 7.20 -1.84
N VAL A 138 29.78 6.48 -2.39
CA VAL A 138 30.03 5.12 -2.91
C VAL A 138 30.62 5.11 -4.32
N GLY A 139 30.64 6.26 -5.01
CA GLY A 139 31.31 6.39 -6.31
C GLY A 139 30.52 5.91 -7.52
N PHE A 140 29.19 5.97 -7.45
CA PHE A 140 28.31 5.66 -8.58
C PHE A 140 27.44 6.85 -8.97
N ASP A 141 27.29 7.10 -10.27
CA ASP A 141 26.35 8.06 -10.85
C ASP A 141 25.29 7.30 -11.64
N ILE A 142 24.02 7.45 -11.28
CA ILE A 142 22.89 6.88 -12.02
C ILE A 142 22.70 7.67 -13.32
N LYS A 143 22.72 6.96 -14.45
CA LYS A 143 22.54 7.54 -15.80
C LYS A 143 21.11 7.52 -16.26
N ASP A 144 20.45 6.38 -16.08
CA ASP A 144 19.02 6.25 -16.37
C ASP A 144 18.41 5.18 -15.47
N VAL A 145 17.09 5.20 -15.43
CA VAL A 145 16.25 4.14 -14.88
C VAL A 145 15.53 3.49 -16.05
N GLU A 146 15.59 2.17 -16.18
CA GLU A 146 15.00 1.43 -17.29
C GLU A 146 14.00 0.41 -16.77
N PHE A 147 12.92 0.18 -17.53
CA PHE A 147 11.86 -0.76 -17.14
C PHE A 147 11.80 -1.94 -18.12
N PHE A 148 11.93 -3.13 -17.58
CA PHE A 148 11.88 -4.39 -18.32
C PHE A 148 10.69 -5.24 -17.83
N PRO A 149 10.07 -6.03 -18.71
CA PRO A 149 9.01 -6.94 -18.31
C PRO A 149 9.57 -8.10 -17.48
N ASP A 150 9.00 -8.34 -16.31
CA ASP A 150 9.18 -9.60 -15.58
C ASP A 150 7.97 -10.52 -15.80
N TYR A 151 8.13 -11.52 -16.65
CA TYR A 151 7.09 -12.52 -16.91
C TYR A 151 6.94 -13.56 -15.79
N THR A 152 7.81 -13.52 -14.77
CA THR A 152 7.74 -14.42 -13.60
C THR A 152 6.93 -13.85 -12.45
N ILE A 153 6.58 -12.56 -12.49
CA ILE A 153 5.60 -12.00 -11.57
C ILE A 153 4.28 -12.69 -11.88
N GLU A 154 3.87 -13.60 -10.99
CA GLU A 154 2.61 -14.32 -11.13
C GLU A 154 1.47 -13.29 -11.20
N TYR A 155 0.68 -13.37 -12.26
CA TYR A 155 -0.57 -12.63 -12.37
C TYR A 155 -1.51 -13.14 -11.26
N ASP A 156 -1.46 -12.52 -10.08
CA ASP A 156 -2.43 -12.82 -9.05
C ASP A 156 -3.80 -12.37 -9.60
N SER A 157 -4.65 -13.33 -9.90
CA SER A 157 -6.02 -13.12 -10.42
C SER A 157 -6.89 -12.21 -9.53
N ASN A 158 -6.43 -11.85 -8.33
CA ASN A 158 -7.04 -10.83 -7.48
C ASN A 158 -6.71 -9.38 -7.89
N GLU A 159 -5.61 -9.13 -8.60
CA GLU A 159 -5.23 -7.80 -9.13
C GLU A 159 -6.06 -7.39 -10.36
N ASP A 160 -6.72 -8.34 -11.02
CA ASP A 160 -7.53 -8.12 -12.24
C ASP A 160 -8.78 -7.25 -11.98
N LEU A 161 -9.27 -7.16 -10.74
CA LEU A 161 -10.48 -6.37 -10.45
C LEU A 161 -10.25 -4.86 -10.56
N VAL A 162 -9.06 -4.38 -10.19
CA VAL A 162 -8.70 -2.96 -10.27
C VAL A 162 -8.41 -2.59 -11.71
N ASP A 163 -7.66 -3.45 -12.41
CA ASP A 163 -7.32 -3.24 -13.82
C ASP A 163 -8.55 -3.36 -14.73
N ASP A 164 -9.46 -4.31 -14.46
CA ASP A 164 -10.76 -4.41 -15.15
C ASP A 164 -11.63 -3.19 -14.87
N LEU A 165 -11.67 -2.69 -13.63
CA LEU A 165 -12.38 -1.44 -13.30
C LEU A 165 -11.79 -0.26 -14.06
N VAL A 166 -10.46 -0.13 -14.08
CA VAL A 166 -9.74 0.95 -14.79
C VAL A 166 -9.96 0.84 -16.30
N LYS A 167 -9.86 -0.35 -16.91
CA LYS A 167 -10.16 -0.59 -18.34
C LYS A 167 -11.61 -0.24 -18.66
N THR A 168 -12.55 -0.67 -17.82
CA THR A 168 -13.97 -0.36 -17.94
C THR A 168 -14.20 1.16 -17.92
N VAL A 169 -13.55 1.87 -17.00
CA VAL A 169 -13.68 3.33 -16.86
C VAL A 169 -12.97 4.10 -17.99
N GLN A 170 -11.80 3.64 -18.42
CA GLN A 170 -11.05 4.23 -19.54
C GLN A 170 -11.77 4.09 -20.88
N SER A 171 -12.58 3.05 -21.05
CA SER A 171 -13.48 2.92 -22.21
C SER A 171 -14.65 3.92 -22.19
N GLN A 172 -14.85 4.64 -21.09
CA GLN A 172 -15.92 5.60 -20.89
C GLN A 172 -15.44 7.06 -20.95
N SER A 173 -16.37 8.01 -21.00
CA SER A 173 -16.05 9.43 -21.21
C SER A 173 -15.13 10.01 -20.14
N LYS A 174 -14.28 10.99 -20.50
CA LYS A 174 -13.35 11.71 -19.60
C LYS A 174 -13.98 12.18 -18.28
N ARG A 175 -15.26 12.53 -18.28
CA ARG A 175 -16.02 12.93 -17.08
C ARG A 175 -16.14 11.83 -16.02
N ILE A 176 -16.13 10.56 -16.41
CA ILE A 176 -16.21 9.42 -15.50
C ILE A 176 -14.84 9.10 -14.92
N ILE A 177 -13.77 9.29 -15.71
CA ILE A 177 -12.39 9.22 -15.23
C ILE A 177 -12.15 10.26 -14.12
N ASP A 178 -12.66 11.48 -14.28
CA ASP A 178 -12.54 12.54 -13.27
C ASP A 178 -13.29 12.21 -11.95
N LEU A 179 -14.30 11.33 -11.98
CA LEU A 179 -15.02 10.85 -10.79
C LEU A 179 -14.29 9.71 -10.08
N LEU A 180 -13.49 8.92 -10.82
CA LEU A 180 -12.65 7.85 -10.29
C LEU A 180 -11.28 8.43 -9.90
N SER A 181 -11.27 9.35 -8.94
CA SER A 181 -10.03 9.99 -8.49
C SER A 181 -9.07 8.98 -7.85
N PRO A 182 -7.75 9.24 -7.86
CA PRO A 182 -6.77 8.42 -7.13
C PRO A 182 -7.12 8.26 -5.64
N GLU A 183 -7.72 9.29 -5.03
CA GLU A 183 -8.22 9.22 -3.65
C GLU A 183 -9.35 8.18 -3.49
N LEU A 184 -10.30 8.13 -4.44
CA LEU A 184 -11.38 7.14 -4.41
C LEU A 184 -10.83 5.72 -4.59
N MET A 185 -9.83 5.56 -5.46
CA MET A 185 -9.14 4.28 -5.65
C MET A 185 -8.41 3.84 -4.38
N ASN A 186 -7.67 4.74 -3.74
CA ASN A 186 -6.99 4.46 -2.47
C ASN A 186 -7.98 4.06 -1.37
N LYS A 187 -9.12 4.76 -1.25
CA LYS A 187 -10.20 4.35 -0.34
C LYS A 187 -10.76 2.97 -0.69
N GLY A 188 -10.88 2.64 -1.97
CA GLY A 188 -11.25 1.31 -2.43
C GLY A 188 -10.31 0.21 -1.93
N PHE A 189 -8.99 0.43 -2.02
CA PHE A 189 -7.98 -0.48 -1.48
C PHE A 189 -8.04 -0.61 0.05
N GLU A 190 -8.22 0.50 0.75
CA GLU A 190 -8.37 0.49 2.21
C GLU A 190 -9.62 -0.26 2.64
N MET A 191 -10.72 -0.12 1.89
CA MET A 191 -11.97 -0.84 2.13
C MET A 191 -11.89 -2.32 1.76
N SER A 192 -11.11 -2.70 0.74
CA SER A 192 -10.90 -4.12 0.41
C SER A 192 -10.15 -4.84 1.53
N GLU A 193 -9.12 -4.21 2.10
CA GLU A 193 -8.45 -4.71 3.30
C GLU A 193 -9.44 -4.88 4.46
N ALA A 194 -10.26 -3.86 4.74
CA ALA A 194 -11.28 -3.92 5.79
C ALA A 194 -12.27 -5.09 5.58
N TYR A 195 -12.72 -5.29 4.33
CA TYR A 195 -13.62 -6.38 3.99
C TYR A 195 -12.98 -7.75 4.23
N ILE A 196 -11.72 -7.94 3.82
CA ILE A 196 -10.98 -9.20 4.03
C ILE A 196 -10.91 -9.54 5.52
N TYR A 197 -10.54 -8.58 6.37
CA TYR A 197 -10.51 -8.79 7.82
C TYR A 197 -11.88 -9.11 8.38
N MET A 198 -12.92 -8.36 7.99
CA MET A 198 -14.28 -8.59 8.49
C MET A 198 -14.81 -9.97 8.06
N TYR A 199 -14.56 -10.37 6.82
CA TYR A 199 -14.91 -11.69 6.31
C TYR A 199 -14.21 -12.80 7.12
N ALA A 200 -12.91 -12.65 7.38
CA ALA A 200 -12.14 -13.61 8.17
C ALA A 200 -12.65 -13.70 9.62
N ILE A 201 -12.89 -12.55 10.27
CA ILE A 201 -13.41 -12.47 11.63
C ILE A 201 -14.76 -13.18 11.75
N GLU A 202 -15.72 -12.85 10.89
CA GLU A 202 -17.07 -13.40 10.93
C GLU A 202 -17.06 -14.92 10.74
N ASN A 203 -16.36 -15.42 9.71
CA ASN A 203 -16.31 -16.87 9.46
C ASN A 203 -15.50 -17.63 10.51
N THR A 204 -14.46 -17.00 11.09
CA THR A 204 -13.72 -17.60 12.21
C THR A 204 -14.60 -17.75 13.45
N ILE A 205 -15.40 -16.72 13.79
CA ILE A 205 -16.31 -16.78 14.94
C ILE A 205 -17.41 -17.83 14.69
N ARG A 206 -17.98 -17.90 13.48
CA ARG A 206 -18.94 -18.95 13.12
C ARG A 206 -18.34 -20.35 13.30
N GLY A 207 -17.18 -20.60 12.69
CA GLY A 207 -16.51 -21.90 12.80
C GLY A 207 -16.14 -22.26 14.24
N PHE A 208 -15.71 -21.28 15.05
CA PHE A 208 -15.44 -21.48 16.47
C PHE A 208 -16.69 -21.89 17.25
N ILE A 209 -17.78 -21.12 17.13
CA ILE A 209 -19.05 -21.41 17.82
C ILE A 209 -19.55 -22.79 17.42
N GLU A 210 -19.56 -23.09 16.13
CA GLU A 210 -19.98 -24.39 15.61
C GLU A 210 -19.13 -25.52 16.17
N ASN A 211 -17.81 -25.41 16.15
CA ASN A 211 -16.91 -26.44 16.65
C ASN A 211 -17.16 -26.75 18.14
N VAL A 212 -17.25 -25.71 18.98
CA VAL A 212 -17.54 -25.86 20.43
C VAL A 212 -18.85 -26.59 20.65
N LEU A 213 -19.90 -26.19 19.93
CA LEU A 213 -21.24 -26.73 20.13
C LEU A 213 -21.40 -28.14 19.54
N VAL A 214 -20.84 -28.41 18.35
CA VAL A 214 -20.82 -29.75 17.75
C VAL A 214 -20.05 -30.73 18.64
N THR A 215 -18.90 -30.32 19.17
CA THR A 215 -18.10 -31.16 20.08
C THR A 215 -18.89 -31.57 21.32
N LYS A 216 -19.72 -30.66 21.85
CA LYS A 216 -20.49 -30.90 23.08
C LYS A 216 -21.83 -31.61 22.83
N TYR A 217 -22.53 -31.26 21.76
CA TYR A 217 -23.93 -31.59 21.54
C TYR A 217 -24.17 -32.51 20.33
N GLY A 218 -23.15 -32.75 19.50
CA GLY A 218 -23.23 -33.52 18.25
C GLY A 218 -23.75 -32.70 17.06
N GLY A 219 -24.00 -33.35 15.92
CA GLY A 219 -24.47 -32.67 14.70
C GLY A 219 -25.80 -31.91 14.85
N GLU A 220 -26.66 -32.36 15.76
CA GLU A 220 -27.94 -31.72 16.09
C GLU A 220 -27.79 -30.62 17.17
N TYR A 221 -26.63 -29.97 17.26
CA TYR A 221 -26.34 -29.01 18.34
C TYR A 221 -27.32 -27.84 18.39
N PHE A 222 -27.79 -27.39 17.22
CA PHE A 222 -28.67 -26.22 17.10
C PHE A 222 -30.01 -26.42 17.83
N ASN A 223 -30.47 -27.67 17.95
CA ASN A 223 -31.68 -28.05 18.69
C ASN A 223 -31.48 -28.11 20.21
N LYS A 224 -30.23 -28.04 20.68
CA LYS A 224 -29.86 -28.21 22.10
C LYS A 224 -29.37 -26.92 22.75
N ILE A 225 -29.08 -25.88 21.97
CA ILE A 225 -28.64 -24.58 22.47
C ILE A 225 -29.81 -23.66 22.80
N LYS A 226 -29.56 -22.69 23.69
CA LYS A 226 -30.50 -21.62 23.98
C LYS A 226 -30.45 -20.57 22.89
N LEU A 227 -31.62 -20.28 22.31
CA LEU A 227 -31.81 -19.25 21.30
C LEU A 227 -32.92 -18.29 21.75
N THR A 228 -32.73 -17.01 21.49
CA THR A 228 -33.79 -16.03 21.72
C THR A 228 -34.92 -16.23 20.70
N LYS A 229 -36.16 -15.85 21.06
CA LYS A 229 -37.31 -15.93 20.16
C LYS A 229 -37.08 -15.14 18.85
N ASN A 230 -36.35 -14.02 18.96
CA ASN A 230 -35.99 -13.17 17.82
C ASN A 230 -35.09 -13.92 16.82
N ILE A 231 -34.04 -14.58 17.31
CA ILE A 231 -33.13 -15.38 16.47
C ILE A 231 -33.91 -16.48 15.74
N ASN A 232 -34.74 -17.25 16.45
CA ASN A 232 -35.54 -18.32 15.82
C ASN A 232 -36.46 -17.82 14.70
N THR A 233 -37.10 -16.67 14.92
CA THR A 233 -38.02 -16.07 13.95
C THR A 233 -37.27 -15.62 12.70
N LYS A 234 -36.15 -14.91 12.88
CA LYS A 234 -35.31 -14.43 11.78
C LYS A 234 -34.64 -15.56 11.01
N LEU A 235 -34.10 -16.56 11.71
CA LEU A 235 -33.49 -17.75 11.13
C LEU A 235 -34.48 -18.46 10.18
N SER A 236 -35.69 -18.73 10.66
CA SER A 236 -36.74 -19.37 9.87
C SER A 236 -37.07 -18.55 8.60
N SER A 237 -37.21 -17.23 8.75
CA SER A 237 -37.47 -16.32 7.62
C SER A 237 -36.32 -16.30 6.61
N ARG A 238 -35.06 -16.29 7.07
CA ARG A 238 -33.88 -16.24 6.19
C ARG A 238 -33.67 -17.56 5.45
N LYS A 239 -33.97 -18.71 6.07
CA LYS A 239 -33.94 -20.03 5.40
C LYS A 239 -34.95 -20.08 4.26
N VAL A 240 -36.18 -19.60 4.50
CA VAL A 240 -37.21 -19.50 3.45
C VAL A 240 -36.77 -18.56 2.33
N ASP A 241 -36.28 -17.37 2.68
CA ASP A 241 -35.80 -16.38 1.70
C ASP A 241 -34.64 -16.92 0.85
N ALA A 242 -33.64 -17.55 1.46
CA ALA A 242 -32.52 -18.18 0.76
C ALA A 242 -32.99 -19.28 -0.20
N SER A 243 -33.92 -20.14 0.23
CA SER A 243 -34.48 -21.21 -0.61
C SER A 243 -35.25 -20.68 -1.83
N SER A 244 -35.82 -19.48 -1.71
CA SER A 244 -36.53 -18.82 -2.81
C SER A 244 -35.60 -18.20 -3.85
N LYS A 245 -34.38 -17.79 -3.44
CA LYS A 245 -33.41 -17.07 -4.28
C LYS A 245 -32.39 -18.01 -4.92
N LYS A 246 -32.86 -18.94 -5.75
CA LYS A 246 -32.04 -19.97 -6.42
C LYS A 246 -30.90 -19.44 -7.30
N TRP A 247 -30.91 -18.16 -7.65
CA TRP A 247 -29.85 -17.51 -8.45
C TRP A 247 -28.64 -17.09 -7.61
N LEU A 248 -28.74 -17.11 -6.28
CA LEU A 248 -27.63 -16.87 -5.37
C LEU A 248 -27.04 -18.21 -4.92
N SER A 249 -25.72 -18.33 -4.94
CA SER A 249 -25.03 -19.44 -4.30
C SER A 249 -25.14 -19.30 -2.79
N PHE A 250 -25.89 -20.20 -2.17
CA PHE A 250 -25.93 -20.34 -0.72
C PHE A 250 -25.42 -21.73 -0.36
N ASN A 251 -24.21 -21.81 0.20
CA ASN A 251 -23.46 -23.06 0.36
C ASN A 251 -23.30 -23.49 1.82
N SER A 252 -24.21 -23.12 2.72
CA SER A 252 -24.14 -23.59 4.11
C SER A 252 -25.21 -24.64 4.41
N GLU A 253 -24.75 -25.82 4.84
CA GLU A 253 -25.59 -26.85 5.44
C GLU A 253 -25.94 -26.52 6.90
N SER A 254 -25.18 -25.63 7.54
CA SER A 254 -25.33 -25.29 8.96
C SER A 254 -26.13 -24.02 9.20
N ASP A 255 -27.00 -24.06 10.20
CA ASP A 255 -27.91 -22.98 10.60
C ASP A 255 -27.17 -21.74 11.09
N ILE A 256 -25.94 -21.89 11.59
CA ILE A 256 -25.15 -20.77 12.08
C ILE A 256 -24.87 -19.73 10.99
N TYR A 257 -24.78 -20.12 9.72
CA TYR A 257 -24.49 -19.21 8.60
C TYR A 257 -25.70 -18.37 8.15
N PHE A 258 -26.89 -18.66 8.66
CA PHE A 258 -28.08 -17.84 8.43
C PHE A 258 -28.23 -16.73 9.49
N LEU A 259 -27.35 -16.69 10.49
CA LEU A 259 -27.39 -15.67 11.54
C LEU A 259 -26.66 -14.41 11.12
N ASP A 260 -27.11 -13.25 11.59
CA ASP A 260 -26.36 -12.00 11.45
C ASP A 260 -25.17 -11.99 12.43
N PHE A 261 -24.15 -11.18 12.13
CA PHE A 261 -22.94 -11.11 12.95
C PHE A 261 -23.22 -10.80 14.44
N ILE A 262 -24.13 -9.86 14.73
CA ILE A 262 -24.49 -9.51 16.12
C ILE A 262 -25.16 -10.67 16.86
N GLU A 263 -25.87 -11.54 16.15
CA GLU A 263 -26.57 -12.71 16.71
C GLU A 263 -25.58 -13.80 17.15
N LEU A 264 -24.35 -13.79 16.63
CA LEU A 264 -23.27 -14.66 17.13
C LEU A 264 -22.89 -14.29 18.56
N GLY A 265 -22.88 -12.99 18.88
CA GLY A 265 -22.68 -12.50 20.25
C GLY A 265 -23.82 -12.94 21.17
N ASP A 266 -25.06 -12.91 20.68
CA ASP A 266 -26.22 -13.40 21.44
C ASP A 266 -26.11 -14.90 21.74
N ILE A 267 -25.66 -15.73 20.79
CA ILE A 267 -25.44 -17.18 21.05
C ILE A 267 -24.40 -17.39 22.15
N ILE A 268 -23.27 -16.67 22.08
CA ILE A 268 -22.23 -16.75 23.12
C ILE A 268 -22.78 -16.31 24.47
N ARG A 269 -23.62 -15.26 24.49
CA ARG A 269 -24.22 -14.74 25.72
C ARG A 269 -25.16 -15.76 26.38
N GLU A 270 -26.13 -16.27 25.62
CA GLU A 270 -27.17 -17.17 26.16
C GLU A 270 -26.60 -18.55 26.55
N ASN A 271 -25.48 -18.96 25.95
CA ASN A 271 -24.84 -20.26 26.16
C ASN A 271 -23.45 -20.12 26.81
N TRP A 272 -23.25 -19.10 27.66
CA TRP A 272 -21.94 -18.75 28.22
C TRP A 272 -21.20 -19.90 28.93
N THR A 273 -21.92 -20.83 29.54
CA THR A 273 -21.33 -22.02 30.19
C THR A 273 -20.51 -22.87 29.24
N ASP A 274 -20.76 -22.78 27.94
CA ASP A 274 -20.06 -23.55 26.90
C ASP A 274 -18.82 -22.81 26.38
N PHE A 275 -18.76 -21.48 26.60
CA PHE A 275 -17.71 -20.60 26.06
C PHE A 275 -16.77 -20.01 27.13
N SER A 276 -17.13 -20.14 28.41
CA SER A 276 -16.42 -19.48 29.52
C SER A 276 -14.97 -19.94 29.72
N SER A 277 -14.59 -21.11 29.21
CA SER A 277 -13.21 -21.60 29.25
C SER A 277 -12.29 -20.91 28.22
N TYR A 278 -12.85 -20.36 27.14
CA TYR A 278 -12.08 -19.78 26.05
C TYR A 278 -11.79 -18.29 26.26
N PHE A 279 -12.71 -17.57 26.90
CA PHE A 279 -12.61 -16.12 27.05
C PHE A 279 -12.42 -15.71 28.52
N PRO A 280 -11.70 -14.62 28.80
CA PRO A 280 -11.46 -14.17 30.18
C PRO A 280 -12.75 -13.85 30.95
N ASN A 281 -13.75 -13.28 30.27
CA ASN A 281 -15.08 -12.99 30.78
C ASN A 281 -16.04 -12.75 29.61
N GLN A 282 -17.35 -12.73 29.89
CA GLN A 282 -18.38 -12.59 28.87
C GLN A 282 -18.31 -11.22 28.16
N GLU A 283 -18.07 -10.15 28.92
CA GLU A 283 -17.99 -8.79 28.38
C GLU A 283 -16.87 -8.65 27.34
N PHE A 284 -15.72 -9.28 27.58
CA PHE A 284 -14.56 -9.21 26.68
C PHE A 284 -14.89 -9.51 25.21
N ILE A 285 -15.72 -10.53 24.96
CA ILE A 285 -16.10 -10.93 23.62
C ILE A 285 -17.33 -10.18 23.13
N LEU A 286 -18.30 -9.90 24.01
CA LEU A 286 -19.52 -9.18 23.63
C LEU A 286 -19.24 -7.74 23.21
N THR A 287 -18.37 -7.00 23.92
CA THR A 287 -17.96 -5.64 23.52
C THR A 287 -17.34 -5.66 22.12
N LYS A 288 -16.46 -6.63 21.84
CA LYS A 288 -15.80 -6.74 20.52
C LYS A 288 -16.79 -7.06 19.42
N VAL A 289 -17.70 -8.00 19.65
CA VAL A 289 -18.73 -8.32 18.67
C VAL A 289 -19.61 -7.10 18.39
N SER A 290 -19.95 -6.30 19.40
CA SER A 290 -20.70 -5.05 19.22
C SER A 290 -19.95 -4.04 18.34
N GLU A 291 -18.70 -3.73 18.67
CA GLU A 291 -17.90 -2.75 17.93
C GLU A 291 -17.56 -3.23 16.50
N LEU A 292 -17.33 -4.53 16.33
CA LEU A 292 -17.16 -5.15 15.02
C LEU A 292 -18.45 -5.12 14.21
N ALA A 293 -19.62 -5.25 14.84
CA ALA A 293 -20.91 -5.13 14.16
C ALA A 293 -21.12 -3.72 13.61
N ASP A 294 -20.73 -2.68 14.35
CA ASP A 294 -20.78 -1.29 13.89
C ASP A 294 -19.88 -1.06 12.67
N ALA A 295 -18.64 -1.58 12.72
CA ALA A 295 -17.71 -1.52 11.59
C ALA A 295 -18.25 -2.29 10.37
N ARG A 296 -18.74 -3.51 10.59
CA ARG A 296 -19.36 -4.38 9.56
C ARG A 296 -20.54 -3.71 8.88
N ASN A 297 -21.35 -2.97 9.64
CA ASN A 297 -22.48 -2.23 9.08
C ASN A 297 -22.01 -1.14 8.11
N ARG A 298 -20.98 -0.37 8.48
CA ARG A 298 -20.38 0.63 7.58
C ARG A 298 -19.78 0.00 6.32
N ILE A 299 -19.03 -1.09 6.48
CA ILE A 299 -18.43 -1.84 5.37
C ILE A 299 -19.53 -2.35 4.41
N ALA A 300 -20.60 -2.95 4.92
CA ALA A 300 -21.70 -3.49 4.10
C ALA A 300 -22.47 -2.41 3.33
N HIS A 301 -22.47 -1.17 3.82
CA HIS A 301 -23.04 0.00 3.14
C HIS A 301 -22.02 0.73 2.25
N ASN A 302 -20.87 0.12 1.95
CA ASN A 302 -19.77 0.73 1.17
C ASN A 302 -19.35 2.10 1.70
N SER A 303 -19.52 2.32 3.01
CA SER A 303 -19.13 3.56 3.67
C SER A 303 -17.69 3.44 4.13
N TYR A 304 -16.88 4.45 3.81
CA TYR A 304 -15.47 4.48 4.17
C TYR A 304 -15.28 4.34 5.69
N ILE A 305 -14.33 3.50 6.10
CA ILE A 305 -13.83 3.39 7.48
C ILE A 305 -12.35 3.81 7.53
N GLY A 306 -11.98 4.57 8.55
CA GLY A 306 -10.64 5.14 8.67
C GLY A 306 -9.60 4.14 9.17
N GLU A 307 -8.36 4.62 9.28
CA GLU A 307 -7.22 3.83 9.77
C GLU A 307 -7.46 3.28 11.18
N THR A 308 -8.11 4.06 12.07
CA THR A 308 -8.44 3.64 13.43
C THR A 308 -9.32 2.40 13.43
N GLU A 309 -10.42 2.41 12.68
CA GLU A 309 -11.32 1.26 12.59
C GLU A 309 -10.65 0.07 11.91
N ARG A 310 -9.88 0.29 10.83
CA ARG A 310 -9.11 -0.79 10.18
C ARG A 310 -8.10 -1.43 11.13
N THR A 311 -7.41 -0.62 11.93
CA THR A 311 -6.46 -1.11 12.94
C THR A 311 -7.18 -1.89 14.04
N MET A 312 -8.37 -1.43 14.46
CA MET A 312 -9.23 -2.16 15.40
C MET A 312 -9.60 -3.55 14.88
N LEU A 313 -10.00 -3.68 13.60
CA LEU A 313 -10.30 -4.99 12.99
C LEU A 313 -9.11 -5.96 13.14
N LYS A 314 -7.90 -5.51 12.79
CA LYS A 314 -6.66 -6.33 12.88
C LYS A 314 -6.36 -6.72 14.32
N ALA A 315 -6.45 -5.76 15.24
CA ALA A 315 -6.18 -5.98 16.66
C ALA A 315 -7.18 -6.99 17.25
N TYR A 316 -8.46 -6.83 16.94
CA TYR A 316 -9.51 -7.70 17.48
C TYR A 316 -9.44 -9.11 16.91
N TYR A 317 -9.14 -9.25 15.62
CA TYR A 317 -8.90 -10.56 15.04
C TYR A 317 -7.78 -11.30 15.77
N LYS A 318 -6.64 -10.64 16.00
CA LYS A 318 -5.51 -11.21 16.75
C LYS A 318 -5.91 -11.56 18.20
N MET A 319 -6.64 -10.68 18.88
CA MET A 319 -7.06 -10.90 20.27
C MET A 319 -8.01 -12.09 20.38
N ILE A 320 -9.02 -12.19 19.51
CA ILE A 320 -10.02 -13.26 19.53
C ILE A 320 -9.35 -14.60 19.19
N THR A 321 -8.57 -14.66 18.11
CA THR A 321 -7.84 -15.88 17.71
C THR A 321 -6.89 -16.39 18.79
N SER A 322 -6.19 -15.49 19.49
CA SER A 322 -5.31 -15.86 20.60
C SER A 322 -6.04 -16.46 21.80
N GLN A 323 -7.34 -16.22 21.96
CA GLN A 323 -8.16 -16.83 23.01
C GLN A 323 -8.63 -18.24 22.60
N ILE A 324 -9.06 -18.42 21.35
CA ILE A 324 -9.71 -19.66 20.89
C ILE A 324 -8.76 -20.77 20.43
N ILE A 325 -7.46 -20.49 20.29
CA ILE A 325 -6.43 -21.49 19.93
C ILE A 325 -5.99 -22.34 21.14
N LYS A 326 -6.27 -21.90 22.37
CA LYS A 326 -5.87 -22.60 23.59
C LYS A 326 -6.65 -23.89 23.81
#